data_AF-A5YVK2-F1
#
_entry.id   AF-A5YVK2-F1
#
_cell.length_a   1.000
_cell.length_b   1.000
_cell.length_c   1.000
_cell.angle_alpha   90.00
_cell.angle_beta   90.00
_cell.angle_gamma   90.00
#
_symmetry.space_group_name_H-M   'P 1'
#
loop_
_entity.id
_entity.type
_entity.pdbx_description
1 polymer ?
#
loop_
_entity_poly.entity_id
_entity_poly.type
_entity_poly.pdbx_seq_one_letter_code
_entity_poly.pdbx_strand_id
1 'polypeptide(L)'
;MRRFLVALLVTGMVGISDYHVYADADAPSTFPSSFFSQDSSDSNDFQFSNGGQRPNAERLRIPENTPTPLEGFRWKKKNITIYMETADPKLKWAFRDAVKKWNKTKAVHIRWTKNEDKANIIVADGDLARNNTGNNGVGYTTSELGSTRTEYDPTTNTLHKATSTLDPNQLDYTNKEFRSEVAQHELGHALGLAHAPEYEHSVMIPRNIKNGITKNDAKTLRTLYRE
;
A
#
# COMPACT_ATOMS: atom_id res chain seq x y z
N MET A 1 -2.32 -45.10 13.30
CA MET A 1 -1.80 -44.89 11.93
C MET A 1 -2.56 -45.79 10.96
N ARG A 2 -3.44 -45.26 10.13
CA ARG A 2 -4.06 -45.99 9.01
C ARG A 2 -4.00 -45.09 7.78
N ARG A 3 -3.35 -45.64 6.74
CA ARG A 3 -3.01 -45.01 5.47
C ARG A 3 -4.22 -45.07 4.53
N PHE A 4 -4.37 -44.02 3.73
CA PHE A 4 -5.38 -43.85 2.68
C PHE A 4 -5.16 -44.79 1.50
N LEU A 5 -6.25 -45.19 0.83
CA LEU A 5 -6.30 -45.33 -0.63
C LEU A 5 -7.78 -45.46 -1.08
N VAL A 6 -8.30 -44.45 -1.78
CA VAL A 6 -9.52 -44.56 -2.59
C VAL A 6 -9.10 -44.26 -4.02
N ALA A 7 -9.10 -45.29 -4.85
CA ALA A 7 -9.00 -45.18 -6.30
C ALA A 7 -10.44 -45.14 -6.84
N LEU A 8 -10.76 -44.14 -7.66
CA LEU A 8 -12.05 -44.01 -8.31
C LEU A 8 -11.85 -44.13 -9.82
N LEU A 9 -12.32 -45.26 -10.35
CA LEU A 9 -12.44 -45.60 -11.76
C LEU A 9 -13.80 -45.07 -12.26
N VAL A 10 -13.81 -44.28 -13.34
CA VAL A 10 -14.98 -44.13 -14.20
C VAL A 10 -14.52 -44.10 -15.65
N THR A 11 -15.05 -45.04 -16.43
CA THR A 11 -14.83 -45.17 -17.87
C THR A 11 -16.15 -44.92 -18.60
N GLY A 12 -16.09 -44.08 -19.64
CA GLY A 12 -16.88 -44.19 -20.88
C GLY A 12 -18.24 -43.48 -20.92
N MET A 13 -18.42 -42.53 -21.84
CA MET A 13 -18.91 -42.83 -23.20
C MET A 13 -18.78 -41.61 -24.13
N VAL A 14 -18.43 -41.92 -25.37
CA VAL A 14 -18.20 -41.02 -26.51
C VAL A 14 -19.50 -40.89 -27.30
N GLY A 15 -19.86 -39.66 -27.70
CA GLY A 15 -20.85 -39.37 -28.73
C GLY A 15 -20.26 -38.42 -29.76
N ILE A 16 -20.13 -38.89 -31.00
CA ILE A 16 -19.57 -38.16 -32.16
C ILE A 16 -20.75 -37.73 -33.04
N SER A 17 -20.68 -36.51 -33.59
CA SER A 17 -21.38 -36.11 -34.83
C SER A 17 -20.58 -34.99 -35.50
N ASP A 18 -19.68 -35.34 -36.44
CA ASP A 18 -19.79 -35.06 -37.89
C ASP A 18 -20.35 -33.68 -38.33
N TYR A 19 -19.77 -32.85 -39.21
CA TYR A 19 -18.64 -32.94 -40.15
C TYR A 19 -18.22 -31.54 -40.68
N HIS A 20 -16.91 -31.41 -41.00
CA HIS A 20 -16.22 -30.65 -42.08
C HIS A 20 -16.24 -29.10 -42.20
N VAL A 21 -15.03 -28.52 -42.41
CA VAL A 21 -14.61 -27.73 -43.60
C VAL A 21 -13.10 -27.34 -43.52
N TYR A 22 -12.34 -27.85 -44.50
CA TYR A 22 -11.11 -27.40 -45.20
C TYR A 22 -9.78 -27.01 -44.48
N ALA A 23 -8.71 -27.69 -44.92
CA ALA A 23 -7.30 -27.29 -44.86
C ALA A 23 -7.03 -26.10 -45.83
N ASP A 24 -5.94 -25.33 -45.81
CA ASP A 24 -4.56 -25.54 -45.37
C ASP A 24 -3.81 -24.19 -45.37
N ALA A 25 -2.57 -24.19 -44.87
CA ALA A 25 -1.46 -23.25 -45.12
C ALA A 25 -1.28 -21.94 -44.31
N ASP A 26 -0.16 -21.95 -43.56
CA ASP A 26 0.82 -20.90 -43.27
C ASP A 26 0.48 -19.64 -42.45
N ALA A 27 1.44 -19.35 -41.53
CA ALA A 27 1.85 -18.05 -40.95
C ALA A 27 1.54 -17.81 -39.44
N PRO A 28 2.43 -17.07 -38.73
CA PRO A 28 2.65 -17.19 -37.29
C PRO A 28 1.58 -16.46 -36.45
N SER A 29 1.22 -17.06 -35.31
CA SER A 29 0.27 -16.49 -34.35
C SER A 29 0.92 -15.36 -33.53
N THR A 30 0.81 -14.14 -34.04
CA THR A 30 0.95 -12.91 -33.27
C THR A 30 -0.41 -12.62 -32.63
N PHE A 31 -0.50 -12.64 -31.29
CA PHE A 31 -1.69 -12.18 -30.58
C PHE A 31 -1.80 -10.64 -30.67
N PRO A 32 -2.90 -10.07 -31.19
CA PRO A 32 -3.03 -8.63 -31.29
C PRO A 32 -3.57 -8.02 -29.98
N SER A 33 -2.79 -7.10 -29.41
CA SER A 33 -3.24 -6.14 -28.41
C SER A 33 -3.91 -4.96 -29.10
N SER A 34 -5.23 -5.00 -29.24
CA SER A 34 -6.04 -3.91 -29.77
C SER A 34 -6.94 -3.33 -28.69
N PHE A 35 -6.44 -2.31 -27.99
CA PHE A 35 -7.29 -1.22 -27.50
C PHE A 35 -6.56 0.12 -27.60
N PHE A 36 -6.02 0.45 -28.77
CA PHE A 36 -5.67 1.83 -29.14
C PHE A 36 -5.54 1.92 -30.66
N SER A 37 -6.53 2.53 -31.32
CA SER A 37 -6.36 3.54 -32.37
C SER A 37 -7.68 3.75 -33.09
N GLN A 38 -8.23 4.96 -32.96
CA GLN A 38 -8.98 5.57 -34.05
C GLN A 38 -8.54 7.03 -34.10
N ASP A 39 -7.68 7.31 -35.07
CA ASP A 39 -7.38 8.66 -35.54
C ASP A 39 -8.34 8.95 -36.71
N SER A 40 -9.10 10.02 -36.58
CA SER A 40 -9.52 10.81 -37.73
C SER A 40 -9.75 12.23 -37.25
N SER A 41 -8.70 13.04 -37.37
CA SER A 41 -8.73 14.44 -37.79
C SER A 41 -10.02 15.22 -37.51
N ASP A 42 -10.07 15.92 -36.38
CA ASP A 42 -10.70 17.23 -36.33
C ASP A 42 -9.89 18.15 -35.41
N SER A 43 -9.40 19.22 -36.01
CA SER A 43 -8.59 20.26 -35.40
C SER A 43 -9.30 20.90 -34.21
N ASN A 44 -8.88 20.56 -33.00
CA ASN A 44 -9.05 21.39 -31.82
C ASN A 44 -7.74 21.38 -31.03
N ASP A 45 -7.04 22.49 -31.16
CA ASP A 45 -5.86 22.90 -30.42
C ASP A 45 -6.15 22.90 -28.91
N PHE A 46 -5.93 21.76 -28.24
CA PHE A 46 -5.78 21.71 -26.79
C PHE A 46 -4.29 21.80 -26.47
N GLN A 47 -3.75 23.01 -26.65
CA GLN A 47 -2.60 23.47 -25.90
C GLN A 47 -2.86 23.20 -24.42
N PHE A 48 -2.13 22.26 -23.82
CA PHE A 48 -1.88 22.32 -22.38
C PHE A 48 -1.05 23.58 -22.15
N SER A 49 -1.74 24.69 -21.91
CA SER A 49 -1.17 25.90 -21.36
C SER A 49 -0.47 25.50 -20.06
N ASN A 50 0.85 25.39 -20.12
CA ASN A 50 1.72 25.44 -18.96
C ASN A 50 1.66 26.87 -18.40
N GLY A 51 0.52 27.21 -17.81
CA GLY A 51 0.16 28.52 -17.32
C GLY A 51 0.37 28.60 -15.83
N GLY A 52 1.54 29.06 -15.42
CA GLY A 52 1.76 29.98 -14.29
C GLY A 52 0.83 29.94 -13.08
N GLN A 53 0.50 28.78 -12.51
CA GLN A 53 0.04 28.74 -11.13
C GLN A 53 1.25 29.06 -10.27
N ARG A 54 1.33 30.32 -9.82
CA ARG A 54 2.20 30.70 -8.70
C ARG A 54 1.98 29.65 -7.60
N PRO A 55 3.03 29.00 -7.09
CA PRO A 55 2.86 28.07 -5.98
C PRO A 55 2.10 28.83 -4.89
N ASN A 56 0.96 28.29 -4.46
CA ASN A 56 0.29 28.80 -3.28
C ASN A 56 1.37 28.88 -2.19
N ALA A 57 1.59 30.06 -1.61
CA ALA A 57 2.65 30.29 -0.64
C ALA A 57 2.53 29.36 0.58
N GLU A 58 1.36 28.74 0.76
CA GLU A 58 1.06 27.77 1.80
C GLU A 58 1.23 26.30 1.38
N ARG A 59 1.47 26.00 0.10
CA ARG A 59 1.62 24.61 -0.38
C ARG A 59 2.94 24.03 0.09
N LEU A 60 2.86 22.94 0.86
CA LEU A 60 4.03 22.23 1.33
C LEU A 60 4.75 21.57 0.16
N ARG A 61 6.06 21.82 0.07
CA ARG A 61 6.93 21.21 -0.92
C ARG A 61 6.99 19.71 -0.71
N ILE A 62 6.73 18.97 -1.79
CA ILE A 62 6.98 17.53 -1.91
C ILE A 62 8.19 17.36 -2.82
N PRO A 63 9.28 16.72 -2.36
CA PRO A 63 10.42 16.46 -3.21
C PRO A 63 10.10 15.38 -4.24
N GLU A 64 10.62 15.53 -5.44
CA GLU A 64 10.57 14.51 -6.48
C GLU A 64 11.80 13.59 -6.39
N ASN A 65 11.71 12.42 -7.03
CA ASN A 65 12.82 11.46 -7.18
C ASN A 65 13.46 11.04 -5.85
N THR A 66 12.66 10.78 -4.83
CA THR A 66 13.12 10.24 -3.56
C THR A 66 13.42 8.74 -3.68
N PRO A 67 14.37 8.20 -2.89
CA PRO A 67 14.72 6.77 -2.92
C PRO A 67 13.56 5.83 -2.58
N THR A 68 12.65 6.26 -1.71
CA THR A 68 11.38 5.59 -1.42
C THR A 68 10.28 6.51 -1.94
N PRO A 69 9.23 6.01 -2.61
CA PRO A 69 8.12 6.84 -3.07
C PRO A 69 7.39 7.59 -1.95
N LEU A 70 6.69 8.66 -2.31
CA LEU A 70 5.94 9.52 -1.40
C LEU A 70 4.45 9.54 -1.74
N GLU A 71 3.62 9.72 -0.72
CA GLU A 71 2.15 9.84 -0.86
C GLU A 71 1.69 11.16 -1.51
N GLY A 72 2.60 12.13 -1.64
CA GLY A 72 2.26 13.46 -2.17
C GLY A 72 1.72 14.44 -1.12
N PHE A 73 1.66 14.03 0.15
CA PHE A 73 1.31 14.89 1.28
C PHE A 73 2.29 14.71 2.44
N ARG A 74 2.33 15.66 3.36
CA ARG A 74 3.20 15.59 4.55
C ARG A 74 2.67 16.41 5.72
N TRP A 75 3.19 16.11 6.91
CA TRP A 75 3.01 16.97 8.07
C TRP A 75 3.75 18.30 7.89
N LYS A 76 3.20 19.38 8.43
CA LYS A 76 3.87 20.69 8.48
C LYS A 76 5.23 20.60 9.17
N LYS A 77 5.32 19.80 10.23
CA LYS A 77 6.53 19.65 11.06
C LYS A 77 6.87 18.17 11.23
N LYS A 78 8.15 17.86 11.39
CA LYS A 78 8.62 16.49 11.72
C LYS A 78 8.39 16.04 13.16
N ASN A 79 7.88 16.94 14.02
CA ASN A 79 7.47 16.60 15.38
C ASN A 79 6.01 16.14 15.34
N ILE A 80 5.79 14.86 15.59
CA ILE A 80 4.50 14.20 15.40
C ILE A 80 4.00 13.69 16.76
N THR A 81 2.74 13.97 17.10
CA THR A 81 2.07 13.38 18.26
C THR A 81 1.29 12.13 17.85
N ILE A 82 1.36 11.08 18.66
CA ILE A 82 0.69 9.80 18.38
C ILE A 82 -0.11 9.33 19.59
N TYR A 83 -1.33 8.85 19.38
CA TYR A 83 -2.23 8.33 20.41
C TYR A 83 -2.45 6.84 20.24
N MET A 84 -2.45 6.10 21.35
CA MET A 84 -2.68 4.65 21.38
C MET A 84 -4.16 4.39 21.70
N GLU A 85 -4.95 4.07 20.68
CA GLU A 85 -6.36 3.68 20.84
C GLU A 85 -6.49 2.19 21.16
N THR A 86 -5.72 1.34 20.46
CA THR A 86 -5.81 -0.10 20.65
C THR A 86 -5.52 -0.55 22.09
N ALA A 87 -6.35 -1.46 22.59
CA ALA A 87 -6.16 -2.11 23.88
C ALA A 87 -5.32 -3.39 23.79
N ASP A 88 -5.15 -3.97 22.59
CA ASP A 88 -4.47 -5.24 22.38
C ASP A 88 -2.98 -5.17 22.79
N PRO A 89 -2.50 -6.00 23.73
CA PRO A 89 -1.11 -5.95 24.18
C PRO A 89 -0.05 -6.23 23.10
N LYS A 90 -0.34 -7.13 22.15
CA LYS A 90 0.58 -7.49 21.05
C LYS A 90 0.71 -6.31 20.08
N LEU A 91 -0.39 -5.65 19.73
CA LEU A 91 -0.40 -4.49 18.83
C LEU A 91 0.18 -3.25 19.50
N LYS A 92 -0.13 -3.01 20.79
CA LYS A 92 0.52 -1.95 21.58
C LYS A 92 2.04 -2.09 21.59
N TRP A 93 2.54 -3.31 21.72
CA TRP A 93 3.98 -3.56 21.64
C TRP A 93 4.51 -3.25 20.24
N ALA A 94 3.84 -3.72 19.18
CA ALA A 94 4.23 -3.51 17.80
C ALA A 94 4.33 -2.01 17.46
N PHE A 95 3.32 -1.21 17.79
CA PHE A 95 3.34 0.24 17.57
C PHE A 95 4.42 0.95 18.39
N ARG A 96 4.66 0.55 19.65
CA ARG A 96 5.75 1.11 20.47
C ARG A 96 7.11 0.84 19.85
N ASP A 97 7.33 -0.37 19.36
CA ASP A 97 8.59 -0.74 18.71
C ASP A 97 8.75 -0.04 17.35
N ALA A 98 7.69 0.08 16.56
CA ALA A 98 7.69 0.83 15.31
C ALA A 98 8.03 2.32 15.53
N VAL A 99 7.39 2.98 16.51
CA VAL A 99 7.72 4.36 16.90
C VAL A 99 9.18 4.49 17.33
N LYS A 100 9.70 3.53 18.11
CA LYS A 100 11.11 3.52 18.53
C LYS A 100 12.04 3.42 17.30
N LYS A 101 11.73 2.55 16.34
CA LYS A 101 12.56 2.35 15.14
C LYS A 101 12.50 3.57 14.20
N TRP A 102 11.33 4.16 13.97
CA TRP A 102 11.21 5.41 13.21
C TRP A 102 11.98 6.56 13.88
N ASN A 103 11.85 6.74 15.20
CA ASN A 103 12.61 7.75 15.94
C ASN A 103 14.13 7.52 15.89
N LYS A 104 14.59 6.26 15.87
CA LYS A 104 16.02 5.91 15.75
C LYS A 104 16.63 6.42 14.44
N THR A 105 15.83 6.57 13.38
CA THR A 105 16.30 7.14 12.10
C THR A 105 16.64 8.63 12.17
N LYS A 106 16.13 9.34 13.20
CA LYS A 106 16.20 10.79 13.37
C LYS A 106 15.56 11.61 12.23
N ALA A 107 14.83 10.98 11.32
CA ALA A 107 14.12 11.68 10.25
C ALA A 107 12.88 12.43 10.77
N VAL A 108 12.24 11.86 11.79
CA VAL A 108 11.06 12.40 12.47
C VAL A 108 11.20 12.25 13.99
N HIS A 109 10.35 12.95 14.74
CA HIS A 109 10.28 12.91 16.20
C HIS A 109 8.84 12.65 16.65
N ILE A 110 8.52 11.38 16.83
CA ILE A 110 7.20 10.90 17.26
C ILE A 110 7.16 10.85 18.80
N ARG A 111 6.13 11.46 19.40
CA ARG A 111 5.89 11.43 20.86
C ARG A 111 4.48 10.96 21.19
N TRP A 112 4.37 10.05 22.13
CA TRP A 112 3.08 9.60 22.64
C TRP A 112 2.35 10.74 23.35
N THR A 113 1.05 10.87 23.08
CA THR A 113 0.11 11.75 23.78
C THR A 113 -1.00 10.93 24.42
N LYS A 114 -1.56 11.43 25.53
CA LYS A 114 -2.77 10.87 26.16
C LYS A 114 -4.05 11.56 25.66
N ASN A 115 -3.92 12.66 24.93
CA ASN A 115 -5.03 13.40 24.34
C ASN A 115 -5.11 13.03 22.86
N GLU A 116 -6.18 12.34 22.48
CA GLU A 116 -6.46 11.86 21.13
C GLU A 116 -6.73 13.00 20.14
N ASP A 117 -7.50 14.01 20.55
CA ASP A 117 -7.83 15.19 19.73
C ASP A 117 -6.58 15.95 19.28
N LYS A 118 -5.54 15.95 20.12
CA LYS A 118 -4.24 16.60 19.85
C LYS A 118 -3.24 15.69 19.14
N ALA A 119 -3.60 14.44 18.85
CA ALA A 119 -2.73 13.50 18.17
C ALA A 119 -2.76 13.74 16.66
N ASN A 120 -1.59 13.78 16.02
CA ASN A 120 -1.49 13.74 14.56
C ASN A 120 -1.87 12.35 14.04
N ILE A 121 -1.37 11.30 14.70
CA ILE A 121 -1.60 9.91 14.32
C ILE A 121 -2.38 9.20 15.43
N ILE A 122 -3.41 8.44 15.08
CA ILE A 122 -4.06 7.45 15.94
C ILE A 122 -3.58 6.07 15.51
N VAL A 123 -3.21 5.22 16.48
CA VAL A 123 -2.93 3.80 16.22
C VAL A 123 -3.99 2.91 16.85
N ALA A 124 -4.62 2.09 16.02
CA ALA A 124 -5.84 1.37 16.31
C ALA A 124 -5.73 -0.11 15.92
N ASP A 125 -6.69 -0.90 16.36
CA ASP A 125 -6.96 -2.24 15.86
C ASP A 125 -8.32 -2.28 15.17
N GLY A 126 -8.48 -3.14 14.17
CA GLY A 126 -9.72 -3.24 13.41
C GLY A 126 -9.78 -4.50 12.56
N ASP A 127 -10.98 -4.97 12.25
CA ASP A 127 -11.18 -6.11 11.34
C ASP A 127 -10.97 -5.65 9.90
N LEU A 128 -9.90 -6.15 9.27
CA LEU A 128 -9.54 -5.88 7.88
C LEU A 128 -9.86 -7.09 6.98
N ALA A 129 -10.55 -8.10 7.50
CA ALA A 129 -11.04 -9.23 6.74
C ALA A 129 -12.30 -8.84 5.95
N ARG A 130 -12.12 -8.04 4.88
CA ARG A 130 -13.00 -7.78 3.71
C ARG A 130 -13.10 -6.28 3.38
N ASN A 131 -12.29 -5.82 2.43
CA ASN A 131 -12.67 -4.73 1.54
C ASN A 131 -12.90 -5.31 0.13
N ASN A 132 -14.05 -5.99 -0.06
CA ASN A 132 -14.45 -6.55 -1.34
C ASN A 132 -14.90 -5.46 -2.32
N THR A 133 -14.09 -5.19 -3.34
CA THR A 133 -14.55 -4.65 -4.64
C THR A 133 -13.96 -5.43 -5.82
N GLY A 134 -13.94 -6.77 -5.72
CA GLY A 134 -13.45 -7.64 -6.79
C GLY A 134 -14.36 -8.83 -7.08
N ASN A 135 -15.31 -8.63 -8.01
CA ASN A 135 -16.10 -9.60 -8.79
C ASN A 135 -16.50 -10.96 -8.17
N ASN A 136 -17.83 -11.15 -8.07
CA ASN A 136 -18.47 -12.47 -8.04
C ASN A 136 -17.89 -13.36 -9.16
N GLY A 137 -17.10 -14.37 -8.81
CA GLY A 137 -16.67 -15.38 -9.78
C GLY A 137 -15.60 -16.36 -9.30
N VAL A 138 -14.57 -15.91 -8.57
CA VAL A 138 -13.50 -16.80 -8.07
C VAL A 138 -13.01 -16.27 -6.71
N GLY A 139 -13.21 -17.04 -5.64
CA GLY A 139 -13.00 -16.63 -4.26
C GLY A 139 -11.54 -16.49 -3.85
N TYR A 140 -10.95 -15.33 -4.11
CA TYR A 140 -9.76 -14.85 -3.41
C TYR A 140 -10.11 -13.56 -2.66
N THR A 141 -10.40 -13.69 -1.37
CA THR A 141 -10.41 -12.54 -0.47
C THR A 141 -8.98 -12.25 -0.06
N THR A 142 -8.40 -11.12 -0.46
CA THR A 142 -7.15 -10.64 0.12
C THR A 142 -7.47 -9.96 1.45
N SER A 143 -6.96 -10.49 2.57
CA SER A 143 -6.99 -9.80 3.85
C SER A 143 -5.77 -8.89 3.97
N GLU A 144 -5.99 -7.67 4.46
CA GLU A 144 -4.91 -6.74 4.80
C GLU A 144 -4.46 -7.02 6.24
N LEU A 145 -3.15 -6.96 6.50
CA LEU A 145 -2.61 -7.10 7.86
C LEU A 145 -2.61 -5.77 8.63
N GLY A 146 -2.61 -4.67 7.87
CA GLY A 146 -2.65 -3.30 8.35
C GLY A 146 -3.21 -2.39 7.26
N SER A 147 -3.66 -1.22 7.66
CA SER A 147 -4.16 -0.20 6.75
C SER A 147 -3.94 1.19 7.35
N THR A 148 -3.62 2.15 6.49
CA THR A 148 -3.43 3.54 6.90
C THR A 148 -4.36 4.45 6.12
N ARG A 149 -5.17 5.21 6.86
CA ARG A 149 -6.03 6.26 6.31
C ARG A 149 -5.46 7.64 6.67
N THR A 150 -5.49 8.57 5.74
CA THR A 150 -5.05 9.95 5.95
C THR A 150 -6.14 10.96 5.63
N GLU A 151 -6.13 12.06 6.36
CA GLU A 151 -6.92 13.26 6.10
C GLU A 151 -5.94 14.39 5.79
N TYR A 152 -6.02 14.94 4.59
CA TYR A 152 -5.11 15.99 4.12
C TYR A 152 -5.84 16.99 3.23
N ASP A 153 -5.31 18.20 3.17
CA ASP A 153 -5.75 19.23 2.24
C ASP A 153 -4.98 19.08 0.91
N PRO A 154 -5.65 18.75 -0.20
CA PRO A 154 -5.00 18.55 -1.49
C PRO A 154 -4.49 19.85 -2.12
N THR A 155 -5.00 21.01 -1.69
CA THR A 155 -4.55 22.31 -2.20
C THR A 155 -3.20 22.71 -1.62
N THR A 156 -2.94 22.31 -0.36
CA THR A 156 -1.69 22.62 0.35
C THR A 156 -0.77 21.42 0.55
N ASN A 157 -1.19 20.21 0.19
CA ASN A 157 -0.51 18.93 0.49
C ASN A 157 -0.30 18.69 2.00
N THR A 158 -1.12 19.31 2.86
CA THR A 158 -0.94 19.29 4.32
C THR A 158 -1.70 18.13 4.94
N LEU A 159 -1.01 17.25 5.67
CA LEU A 159 -1.65 16.26 6.55
C LEU A 159 -2.27 16.91 7.80
N HIS A 160 -3.47 16.47 8.13
CA HIS A 160 -4.23 16.88 9.33
C HIS A 160 -4.39 15.76 10.34
N LYS A 161 -4.72 14.55 9.86
CA LYS A 161 -4.89 13.36 10.69
C LYS A 161 -4.44 12.12 9.91
N ALA A 162 -3.95 11.12 10.62
CA ALA A 162 -3.80 9.77 10.08
C ALA A 162 -4.24 8.73 11.11
N THR A 163 -4.83 7.64 10.63
CA THR A 163 -5.19 6.49 11.45
C THR A 163 -4.50 5.26 10.87
N SER A 164 -3.64 4.65 11.67
CA SER A 164 -2.91 3.43 11.33
C SER A 164 -3.53 2.27 12.09
N THR A 165 -4.08 1.31 11.36
CA THR A 165 -4.86 0.19 11.88
C THR A 165 -4.11 -1.11 11.63
N LEU A 166 -4.07 -2.00 12.60
CA LEU A 166 -3.57 -3.37 12.44
C LEU A 166 -4.71 -4.36 12.67
N ASP A 167 -4.74 -5.45 11.91
CA ASP A 167 -5.73 -6.50 12.12
C ASP A 167 -5.28 -7.47 13.21
N PRO A 168 -5.95 -7.49 14.39
CA PRO A 168 -5.55 -8.36 15.49
C PRO A 168 -5.76 -9.85 15.15
N ASN A 169 -6.79 -10.19 14.37
CA ASN A 169 -7.11 -11.58 14.03
C ASN A 169 -6.10 -12.16 13.04
N GLN A 170 -5.73 -11.40 12.02
CA GLN A 170 -4.74 -11.83 11.02
C GLN A 170 -3.33 -11.90 11.61
N LEU A 171 -3.02 -11.06 12.62
CA LEU A 171 -1.70 -10.99 13.25
C LEU A 171 -1.55 -11.85 14.52
N ASP A 172 -2.60 -12.53 14.97
CA ASP A 172 -2.60 -13.24 16.26
C ASP A 172 -1.51 -14.33 16.32
N TYR A 173 -1.34 -15.05 15.21
CA TYR A 173 -0.42 -16.18 15.04
C TYR A 173 0.97 -15.79 14.54
N THR A 174 1.20 -14.53 14.19
CA THR A 174 2.52 -14.09 13.71
C THR A 174 3.45 -13.87 14.88
N ASN A 175 4.77 -13.85 14.64
CA ASN A 175 5.73 -13.47 15.69
C ASN A 175 5.68 -11.96 15.97
N LYS A 176 6.26 -11.52 17.10
CA LYS A 176 6.22 -10.11 17.51
C LYS A 176 6.98 -9.20 16.53
N GLU A 177 8.13 -9.65 16.03
CA GLU A 177 8.96 -8.89 15.08
C GLU A 177 8.19 -8.54 13.81
N PHE A 178 7.49 -9.52 13.24
CA PHE A 178 6.67 -9.34 12.05
C PHE A 178 5.51 -8.36 12.30
N ARG A 179 4.82 -8.44 13.45
CA ARG A 179 3.79 -7.43 13.79
C ARG A 179 4.38 -6.03 13.85
N SER A 180 5.59 -5.89 14.38
CA SER A 180 6.31 -4.61 14.40
C SER A 180 6.69 -4.15 12.99
N GLU A 181 7.00 -5.04 12.06
CA GLU A 181 7.27 -4.67 10.66
C GLU A 181 6.02 -4.16 9.95
N VAL A 182 4.86 -4.80 10.14
CA VAL A 182 3.58 -4.28 9.65
C VAL A 182 3.30 -2.91 10.26
N ALA A 183 3.44 -2.75 11.59
CA ALA A 183 3.29 -1.44 12.23
C ALA A 183 4.27 -0.37 11.71
N GLN A 184 5.51 -0.76 11.36
CA GLN A 184 6.48 0.15 10.76
C GLN A 184 6.05 0.59 9.37
N HIS A 185 5.51 -0.32 8.56
CA HIS A 185 4.98 -0.06 7.22
C HIS A 185 3.82 0.94 7.28
N GLU A 186 2.81 0.67 8.11
CA GLU A 186 1.65 1.55 8.27
C GLU A 186 2.03 2.94 8.79
N LEU A 187 2.93 3.00 9.79
CA LEU A 187 3.46 4.29 10.21
C LEU A 187 4.28 4.99 9.13
N GLY A 188 4.88 4.27 8.18
CA GLY A 188 5.54 4.86 7.01
C GLY A 188 4.56 5.65 6.14
N HIS A 189 3.39 5.08 5.85
CA HIS A 189 2.29 5.78 5.17
C HIS A 189 1.82 7.01 5.96
N ALA A 190 1.62 6.85 7.27
CA ALA A 190 1.22 7.96 8.13
C ALA A 190 2.27 9.09 8.21
N LEU A 191 3.52 8.81 7.86
CA LEU A 191 4.61 9.79 7.77
C LEU A 191 4.82 10.36 6.35
N GLY A 192 4.09 9.85 5.35
CA GLY A 192 4.07 10.34 3.97
C GLY A 192 4.85 9.49 2.96
N LEU A 193 5.31 8.28 3.33
CA LEU A 193 5.92 7.33 2.40
C LEU A 193 4.83 6.54 1.66
N ALA A 194 4.97 6.37 0.35
CA ALA A 194 4.14 5.46 -0.43
C ALA A 194 4.82 4.10 -0.58
N HIS A 195 4.10 3.14 -1.17
CA HIS A 195 4.63 1.82 -1.46
C HIS A 195 5.91 1.86 -2.28
N ALA A 196 6.91 1.09 -1.86
CA ALA A 196 8.12 0.84 -2.63
C ALA A 196 7.88 -0.32 -3.63
N PRO A 197 8.55 -0.33 -4.78
CA PRO A 197 8.55 -1.48 -5.68
C PRO A 197 9.03 -2.77 -5.01
N GLU A 198 8.43 -3.90 -5.36
CA GLU A 198 8.71 -5.23 -4.78
C GLU A 198 10.18 -5.68 -4.90
N TYR A 199 10.91 -5.16 -5.90
CA TYR A 199 12.32 -5.50 -6.12
C TYR A 199 13.29 -4.65 -5.30
N GLU A 200 12.81 -3.66 -4.54
CA GLU A 200 13.64 -2.85 -3.67
C GLU A 200 13.85 -3.49 -2.29
N HIS A 201 14.69 -2.88 -1.47
CA HIS A 201 14.83 -3.22 -0.06
C HIS A 201 14.26 -2.05 0.75
N SER A 202 13.01 -2.19 1.17
CA SER A 202 12.27 -1.17 1.93
C SER A 202 11.25 -1.82 2.87
N VAL A 203 10.96 -1.16 3.99
CA VAL A 203 9.81 -1.52 4.82
C VAL A 203 8.48 -1.29 4.11
N MET A 204 8.46 -0.39 3.12
CA MET A 204 7.28 0.07 2.37
C MET A 204 6.90 -0.87 1.21
N ILE A 205 7.49 -2.06 1.11
CA ILE A 205 7.05 -3.05 0.13
C ILE A 205 5.66 -3.57 0.54
N PRO A 206 4.64 -3.59 -0.34
CA PRO A 206 3.27 -3.98 0.04
C PRO A 206 3.18 -5.38 0.64
N ARG A 207 3.89 -6.36 0.06
CA ARG A 207 3.97 -7.73 0.57
C ARG A 207 5.28 -8.00 1.30
N ASN A 208 5.69 -7.03 2.12
CA ASN A 208 6.91 -7.16 2.90
C ASN A 208 6.79 -8.27 3.95
N ILE A 209 7.78 -9.17 3.96
CA ILE A 209 7.86 -10.27 4.92
C ILE A 209 9.18 -10.32 5.68
N LYS A 210 10.12 -9.41 5.40
CA LYS A 210 11.53 -9.56 5.81
C LYS A 210 12.26 -8.25 6.12
N ASN A 211 11.73 -7.10 5.70
CA ASN A 211 12.48 -5.86 5.69
C ASN A 211 11.99 -4.93 6.81
N GLY A 212 12.91 -4.46 7.65
CA GLY A 212 12.66 -3.33 8.54
C GLY A 212 12.92 -1.99 7.85
N ILE A 213 12.74 -0.88 8.58
CA ILE A 213 13.04 0.48 8.08
C ILE A 213 14.48 0.57 7.57
N THR A 214 14.64 1.01 6.33
CA THR A 214 15.94 1.09 5.66
C THR A 214 16.53 2.50 5.67
N LYS A 215 17.78 2.61 5.19
CA LYS A 215 18.44 3.91 5.01
C LYS A 215 17.74 4.78 3.97
N ASN A 216 17.14 4.16 2.94
CA ASN A 216 16.42 4.85 1.87
C ASN A 216 15.12 5.45 2.41
N ASP A 217 14.35 4.67 3.17
CA ASP A 217 13.11 5.14 3.83
C ASP A 217 13.41 6.35 4.72
N ALA A 218 14.45 6.24 5.54
CA ALA A 218 14.90 7.33 6.40
C ALA A 218 15.43 8.55 5.62
N LYS A 219 16.10 8.34 4.48
CA LYS A 219 16.62 9.41 3.62
C LYS A 219 15.47 10.16 2.96
N THR A 220 14.47 9.43 2.47
CA THR A 220 13.24 10.00 1.91
C THR A 220 12.55 10.88 2.94
N LEU A 221 12.32 10.41 4.16
CA LEU A 221 11.70 11.24 5.21
C LEU A 221 12.56 12.46 5.58
N ARG A 222 13.89 12.34 5.64
CA ARG A 222 14.76 13.50 5.88
C ARG A 222 14.65 14.55 4.77
N THR A 223 14.55 14.12 3.51
CA THR A 223 14.35 15.03 2.37
C THR A 223 12.95 15.64 2.42
N LEU A 224 11.93 14.81 2.71
CA LEU A 224 10.55 15.25 2.84
C LEU A 224 10.42 16.33 3.90
N TYR A 225 11.04 16.16 5.07
CA TYR A 225 10.97 17.10 6.20
C TYR A 225 12.13 18.09 6.29
N ARG A 226 12.89 18.28 5.20
CA ARG A 226 13.93 19.31 5.15
C ARG A 226 13.25 20.68 4.99
N GLU A 227 13.45 21.53 5.98
CA GLU A 227 13.24 22.98 5.85
C GLU A 227 14.50 23.59 5.26
#